data_AF-A0A1I8P5X2-F1
#
_entry.id   AF-A0A1I8P5X2-F1
#
_cell.length_a   1.000
_cell.length_b   1.000
_cell.length_c   1.000
_cell.angle_alpha   90.00
_cell.angle_beta   90.00
_cell.angle_gamma   90.00
#
_symmetry.space_group_name_H-M   'P 1'
#
loop_
_entity.id
_entity.type
_entity.pdbx_description
1 polymer ?
#
loop_
_entity_poly.entity_id
_entity_poly.type
_entity_poly.pdbx_seq_one_letter_code
_entity_poly.pdbx_strand_id
1 'polypeptide(L)'
;MKIILAILFLALAAQAAVERDSYQVMKEMAANLKPMIQAVLKDMPTTAPYRKIKQDWQNVLSIYDEHKDGEKCIDKVNRIIQAFGNTIRNYLKRNTNEVEKEMLRLFNQHGFEVFTDKYGQMLQSAKNPEYELNDRC
;
A
#
# COMPACT_ATOMS: atom_id res chain seq x y z
N MET A 1 -8.90 17.86 -7.10
CA MET A 1 -9.35 16.59 -7.72
C MET A 1 -8.19 15.86 -8.44
N LYS A 2 -7.01 15.74 -7.79
CA LYS A 2 -5.81 15.07 -8.36
C LYS A 2 -5.48 13.72 -7.68
N ILE A 3 -6.00 13.49 -6.47
CA ILE A 3 -5.70 12.32 -5.63
C ILE A 3 -6.24 11.01 -6.25
N ILE A 4 -7.45 11.04 -6.85
CA ILE A 4 -8.12 9.83 -7.37
C ILE A 4 -7.35 9.18 -8.52
N LEU A 5 -6.60 9.95 -9.33
CA LEU A 5 -5.80 9.38 -10.42
C LEU A 5 -4.58 8.60 -9.90
N ALA A 6 -3.90 9.06 -8.85
CA ALA A 6 -2.72 8.39 -8.30
C ALA A 6 -3.04 6.99 -7.73
N ILE A 7 -4.26 6.79 -7.21
CA ILE A 7 -4.70 5.52 -6.61
C ILE A 7 -5.12 4.48 -7.65
N LEU A 8 -5.62 4.91 -8.83
CA LEU A 8 -5.85 3.96 -9.93
C LEU A 8 -4.54 3.33 -10.39
N PHE A 9 -3.42 4.07 -10.37
CA PHE A 9 -2.10 3.53 -10.71
C PHE A 9 -1.56 2.53 -9.66
N LEU A 10 -1.86 2.72 -8.37
CA LEU A 10 -1.53 1.74 -7.33
C LEU A 10 -2.26 0.40 -7.52
N ALA A 11 -3.43 0.40 -8.16
CA ALA A 11 -4.20 -0.80 -8.46
C ALA A 11 -3.80 -1.45 -9.81
N LEU A 12 -3.37 -0.64 -10.77
CA LEU A 12 -3.01 -1.09 -12.12
C LEU A 12 -1.54 -1.53 -12.28
N ALA A 13 -0.68 -1.29 -11.28
CA ALA A 13 0.67 -1.85 -11.25
C ALA A 13 0.72 -3.38 -11.05
N ALA A 14 -0.44 -4.04 -10.94
CA ALA A 14 -0.57 -5.48 -10.72
C ALA A 14 -0.51 -6.33 -12.01
N GLN A 15 -0.29 -5.75 -13.19
CA GLN A 15 -0.16 -6.50 -14.45
C GLN A 15 1.06 -6.04 -15.24
N ALA A 16 1.90 -7.04 -15.56
CA ALA A 16 3.13 -7.01 -16.36
C ALA A 16 4.43 -6.62 -15.63
N ALA A 17 5.37 -7.57 -15.68
CA ALA A 17 6.83 -7.47 -15.58
C ALA A 17 7.39 -6.18 -14.95
N VAL A 18 7.79 -6.26 -13.68
CA VAL A 18 8.34 -5.13 -12.95
C VAL A 18 9.87 -5.20 -12.95
N GLU A 19 10.50 -4.20 -13.58
CA GLU A 19 11.96 -4.01 -13.73
C GLU A 19 12.70 -3.95 -12.36
N ARG A 20 14.04 -4.12 -12.32
CA ARG A 20 14.82 -3.98 -11.07
C ARG A 20 14.61 -2.64 -10.36
N ASP A 21 14.53 -1.54 -11.12
CA ASP A 21 14.32 -0.21 -10.56
C ASP A 21 12.91 -0.11 -9.98
N SER A 22 11.90 -0.55 -10.71
CA SER A 22 10.52 -0.63 -10.24
C SER A 22 10.37 -1.59 -9.04
N TYR A 23 11.10 -2.70 -9.00
CA TYR A 23 11.16 -3.59 -7.83
C TYR A 23 11.78 -2.90 -6.62
N GLN A 24 12.85 -2.15 -6.80
CA GLN A 24 13.45 -1.36 -5.73
C GLN A 24 12.49 -0.28 -5.22
N VAL A 25 11.76 0.40 -6.11
CA VAL A 25 10.70 1.35 -5.76
C VAL A 25 9.58 0.65 -4.99
N MET A 26 9.11 -0.51 -5.46
CA MET A 26 8.06 -1.28 -4.78
C MET A 26 8.51 -1.79 -3.40
N LYS A 27 9.76 -2.23 -3.29
CA LYS A 27 10.35 -2.65 -2.00
C LYS A 27 10.44 -1.49 -1.03
N GLU A 28 10.89 -0.32 -1.49
CA GLU A 28 10.93 0.90 -0.67
C GLU A 28 9.51 1.34 -0.27
N MET A 29 8.57 1.28 -1.21
CA MET A 29 7.16 1.56 -0.96
C MET A 29 6.59 0.63 0.11
N ALA A 30 6.76 -0.68 -0.03
CA ALA A 30 6.33 -1.68 0.96
C ALA A 30 6.99 -1.45 2.33
N ALA A 31 8.27 -1.09 2.37
CA ALA A 31 8.98 -0.79 3.61
C ALA A 31 8.40 0.43 4.34
N ASN A 32 7.98 1.47 3.59
CA ASN A 32 7.40 2.68 4.14
C ASN A 32 5.92 2.54 4.54
N LEU A 33 5.21 1.55 3.99
CA LEU A 33 3.83 1.26 4.38
C LEU A 33 3.71 0.73 5.82
N LYS A 34 4.63 -0.14 6.27
CA LYS A 34 4.58 -0.75 7.61
C LYS A 34 4.51 0.29 8.75
N PRO A 35 5.46 1.24 8.86
CA PRO A 35 5.42 2.24 9.93
C PRO A 35 4.19 3.16 9.85
N MET A 36 3.72 3.49 8.65
CA MET A 36 2.50 4.30 8.47
C MET A 36 1.26 3.58 8.99
N ILE A 37 1.06 2.32 8.60
CA ILE A 37 -0.07 1.51 9.08
C ILE A 37 0.00 1.34 10.60
N GLN A 38 1.19 1.10 11.16
CA GLN A 38 1.38 0.97 12.61
C GLN A 38 1.01 2.26 13.35
N ALA A 39 1.40 3.43 12.82
CA ALA A 39 1.03 4.72 13.40
C ALA A 39 -0.48 4.95 13.35
N VAL A 40 -1.12 4.69 12.21
CA VAL A 40 -2.58 4.76 12.07
C VAL A 40 -3.28 3.84 13.08
N LEU A 41 -2.83 2.59 13.23
CA LEU A 41 -3.43 1.64 14.16
C LEU A 41 -3.28 2.07 15.63
N LYS A 42 -2.21 2.80 15.96
CA LYS A 42 -1.97 3.35 17.30
C LYS A 42 -2.94 4.49 17.62
N ASP A 43 -3.17 5.38 16.66
CA ASP A 43 -3.99 6.57 16.83
C ASP A 43 -5.49 6.32 16.52
N MET A 44 -5.82 5.13 16.01
CA MET A 44 -7.19 4.72 15.69
C MET A 44 -8.08 4.61 16.94
N PRO A 45 -9.31 5.15 16.93
CA PRO A 45 -10.26 4.99 18.01
C PRO A 45 -10.57 3.51 18.31
N THR A 46 -10.81 3.18 19.57
CA THR A 46 -11.14 1.81 20.02
C THR A 46 -12.64 1.48 19.96
N THR A 47 -13.46 2.39 19.44
CA THR A 47 -14.92 2.25 19.42
C THR A 47 -15.38 1.18 18.42
N ALA A 48 -16.60 0.68 18.60
CA ALA A 48 -17.15 -0.44 17.82
C ALA A 48 -17.03 -0.29 16.28
N PRO A 49 -17.24 0.91 15.68
CA PRO A 49 -17.13 1.07 14.22
C PRO A 49 -15.73 0.79 13.66
N TYR A 50 -14.67 0.95 14.46
CA TYR A 50 -13.29 0.79 14.02
C TYR A 50 -12.76 -0.63 14.22
N ARG A 51 -13.48 -1.52 14.92
CA ARG A 51 -12.98 -2.87 15.24
C ARG A 51 -12.62 -3.67 13.98
N LYS A 52 -13.52 -3.69 13.00
CA LYS A 52 -13.27 -4.39 11.72
C LYS A 52 -12.12 -3.73 10.96
N ILE A 53 -12.08 -2.40 10.92
CA ILE A 53 -11.03 -1.64 10.23
C ILE A 53 -9.66 -1.94 10.84
N LYS A 54 -9.57 -1.97 12.17
CA LYS A 54 -8.35 -2.35 12.89
C LYS A 54 -7.88 -3.75 12.50
N GLN A 55 -8.81 -4.70 12.42
CA GLN A 55 -8.51 -6.07 11.99
C GLN A 55 -8.04 -6.12 10.53
N ASP A 56 -8.69 -5.40 9.63
CA ASP A 56 -8.29 -5.33 8.21
C ASP A 56 -6.85 -4.83 8.07
N TRP A 57 -6.48 -3.78 8.81
CA TRP A 57 -5.11 -3.25 8.80
C TRP A 57 -4.09 -4.16 9.50
N GLN A 58 -4.48 -4.86 10.55
CA GLN A 58 -3.65 -5.90 11.17
C GLN A 58 -3.38 -7.07 10.20
N ASN A 59 -4.36 -7.45 9.38
CA ASN A 59 -4.19 -8.46 8.34
C ASN A 59 -3.24 -7.98 7.24
N VAL A 60 -3.21 -6.68 6.91
CA VAL A 60 -2.18 -6.15 5.99
C VAL A 60 -0.79 -6.28 6.63
N LEU A 61 -0.66 -5.96 7.92
CA LEU A 61 0.62 -6.08 8.62
C LEU A 61 1.11 -7.52 8.76
N SER A 62 0.22 -8.51 8.89
CA SER A 62 0.64 -9.92 9.01
C SER A 62 1.36 -10.44 7.77
N ILE A 63 1.07 -9.90 6.57
CA ILE A 63 1.73 -10.29 5.32
C ILE A 63 3.25 -10.03 5.39
N TYR A 64 3.70 -9.04 6.16
CA TYR A 64 5.12 -8.78 6.35
C TYR A 64 5.85 -9.92 7.07
N ASP A 65 5.15 -10.60 7.97
CA ASP A 65 5.73 -11.61 8.86
C ASP A 65 5.50 -13.04 8.30
N GLU A 66 4.59 -13.18 7.32
CA GLU A 66 4.39 -14.44 6.59
C GLU A 66 5.67 -14.92 5.89
N HIS A 67 5.95 -16.22 6.07
CA HIS A 67 6.96 -16.96 5.31
C HIS A 67 6.24 -18.08 4.57
N LYS A 68 6.40 -18.12 3.24
CA LYS A 68 5.91 -19.22 2.40
C LYS A 68 7.08 -19.78 1.63
N ASP A 69 7.33 -21.07 1.80
CA ASP A 69 8.39 -21.78 1.09
C ASP A 69 8.19 -21.65 -0.43
N GLY A 70 9.23 -21.18 -1.13
CA GLY A 70 9.19 -20.98 -2.58
C GLY A 70 8.51 -19.69 -3.08
N GLU A 71 7.99 -18.83 -2.20
CA GLU A 71 7.46 -17.52 -2.61
C GLU A 71 8.60 -16.57 -3.00
N LYS A 72 8.53 -15.99 -4.20
CA LYS A 72 9.51 -15.00 -4.64
C LYS A 72 9.38 -13.73 -3.82
N CYS A 73 10.50 -13.05 -3.56
CA CYS A 73 10.51 -11.76 -2.85
C CYS A 73 9.55 -10.72 -3.45
N ILE A 74 9.46 -10.71 -4.78
CA ILE A 74 8.61 -9.78 -5.51
C ILE A 74 7.14 -10.05 -5.28
N ASP A 75 6.73 -11.31 -5.15
CA ASP A 75 5.35 -11.69 -4.89
C ASP A 75 4.92 -11.20 -3.51
N LYS A 76 5.78 -11.35 -2.50
CA LYS A 76 5.55 -10.80 -1.17
C LYS A 76 5.39 -9.28 -1.18
N VAL A 77 6.29 -8.57 -1.86
CA VAL A 77 6.22 -7.10 -2.00
C VAL A 77 4.91 -6.69 -2.71
N ASN A 78 4.55 -7.37 -3.80
CA ASN A 78 3.32 -7.13 -4.53
C ASN A 78 2.08 -7.38 -3.66
N ARG A 79 2.05 -8.46 -2.89
CA ARG A 79 0.95 -8.78 -1.97
C ARG A 79 0.76 -7.70 -0.92
N ILE A 80 1.85 -7.17 -0.35
CA ILE A 80 1.78 -6.05 0.61
C ILE A 80 1.14 -4.82 -0.05
N ILE A 81 1.65 -4.42 -1.22
CA ILE A 81 1.15 -3.24 -1.94
C ILE A 81 -0.31 -3.41 -2.34
N GLN A 82 -0.69 -4.58 -2.87
CA GLN A 82 -2.06 -4.88 -3.25
C GLN A 82 -3.01 -4.90 -2.05
N ALA A 83 -2.61 -5.53 -0.94
CA ALA A 83 -3.42 -5.57 0.27
C ALA A 83 -3.65 -4.15 0.82
N PHE A 84 -2.60 -3.33 0.88
CA PHE A 84 -2.73 -1.93 1.25
C PHE A 84 -3.67 -1.18 0.28
N GLY A 85 -3.44 -1.29 -1.02
CA GLY A 85 -4.21 -0.61 -2.06
C GLY A 85 -5.70 -0.98 -2.04
N ASN A 86 -6.02 -2.25 -1.81
CA ASN A 86 -7.39 -2.73 -1.69
C ASN A 86 -8.09 -2.22 -0.43
N THR A 87 -7.38 -2.19 0.70
CA THR A 87 -7.93 -1.69 1.97
C THR A 87 -8.15 -0.18 1.93
N ILE A 88 -7.15 0.60 1.48
CA ILE A 88 -7.23 2.06 1.47
C ILE A 88 -8.29 2.60 0.48
N ARG A 89 -8.53 1.89 -0.63
CA ARG A 89 -9.51 2.30 -1.68
C ARG A 89 -10.91 2.51 -1.12
N ASN A 90 -11.28 1.79 -0.06
CA ASN A 90 -12.60 1.95 0.57
C ASN A 90 -12.81 3.36 1.13
N TYR A 91 -11.75 4.01 1.62
CA TYR A 91 -11.81 5.35 2.23
C TYR A 91 -11.72 6.49 1.22
N LEU A 92 -11.41 6.20 -0.04
CA LEU A 92 -11.11 7.19 -1.07
C LEU A 92 -12.32 7.46 -2.00
N LYS A 93 -13.48 6.89 -1.68
CA LYS A 93 -14.72 7.06 -2.45
C LYS A 93 -15.33 8.45 -2.18
N ARG A 94 -16.03 9.02 -3.18
CA ARG A 94 -16.59 10.39 -3.11
C ARG A 94 -17.70 10.60 -2.06
N ASN A 95 -18.31 9.52 -1.54
CA ASN A 95 -19.40 9.56 -0.57
C ASN A 95 -19.07 8.69 0.66
N THR A 96 -17.95 8.98 1.32
CA THR A 96 -17.49 8.21 2.49
C THR A 96 -18.21 8.65 3.77
N ASN A 97 -18.47 7.68 4.64
CA ASN A 97 -19.05 7.97 5.96
C ASN A 97 -18.01 8.59 6.91
N GLU A 98 -18.43 9.06 8.08
CA GLU A 98 -17.53 9.75 9.03
C GLU A 98 -16.35 8.89 9.51
N VAL A 99 -16.54 7.57 9.65
CA VAL A 99 -15.47 6.64 10.03
C VAL A 99 -14.42 6.56 8.92
N GLU A 100 -14.85 6.47 7.67
CA GLU A 100 -13.96 6.41 6.52
C GLU A 100 -13.21 7.73 6.29
N LYS A 101 -13.86 8.89 6.53
CA LYS A 101 -13.20 10.20 6.52
C LYS A 101 -12.14 10.30 7.61
N GLU A 102 -12.45 9.83 8.82
CA GLU A 102 -11.51 9.82 9.93
C GLU A 102 -10.31 8.92 9.64
N MET A 103 -10.53 7.75 9.02
CA MET A 103 -9.45 6.89 8.55
C MET A 103 -8.54 7.61 7.56
N LEU A 104 -9.11 8.29 6.55
CA LEU A 104 -8.30 9.06 5.60
C LEU A 104 -7.54 10.20 6.28
N ARG A 105 -8.15 10.87 7.26
CA ARG A 105 -7.50 11.92 8.07
C ARG A 105 -6.30 11.36 8.83
N LEU A 106 -6.44 10.20 9.49
CA LEU A 106 -5.34 9.52 10.20
C LEU A 106 -4.20 9.16 9.23
N PHE A 107 -4.52 8.60 8.07
CA PHE A 107 -3.50 8.30 7.05
C PHE A 107 -2.77 9.57 6.59
N ASN A 108 -3.48 10.65 6.31
CA ASN A 108 -2.88 11.93 5.93
C ASN A 108 -1.99 12.49 7.04
N GLN A 109 -2.42 12.40 8.30
CA GLN A 109 -1.62 12.78 9.48
C GLN A 109 -0.29 12.01 9.57
N HIS A 110 -0.27 10.76 9.09
CA HIS A 110 0.93 9.90 9.06
C HIS A 110 1.63 9.87 7.69
N GLY A 111 1.43 10.91 6.87
CA GLY A 111 2.23 11.13 5.67
C GLY A 111 1.71 10.44 4.41
N PHE A 112 0.44 10.05 4.36
CA PHE A 112 -0.14 9.40 3.18
C PHE A 112 -0.05 10.26 1.91
N GLU A 113 -0.31 11.57 2.00
CA GLU A 113 -0.21 12.46 0.82
C GLU A 113 1.22 12.51 0.27
N VAL A 114 2.20 12.73 1.15
CA VAL A 114 3.64 12.74 0.80
C VAL A 114 4.08 11.40 0.22
N PHE A 115 3.62 10.29 0.80
CA PHE A 115 3.86 8.95 0.30
C PHE A 115 3.29 8.78 -1.12
N THR A 116 2.03 9.16 -1.35
CA THR A 116 1.39 9.00 -2.66
C THR A 116 2.04 9.86 -3.73
N ASP A 117 2.45 11.08 -3.39
CA ASP A 117 3.14 11.97 -4.33
C ASP A 117 4.52 11.42 -4.70
N LYS A 118 5.31 10.99 -3.71
CA LYS A 118 6.65 10.42 -3.94
C LYS A 118 6.58 9.18 -4.83
N TYR A 119 5.82 8.17 -4.43
CA TYR A 119 5.80 6.90 -5.15
C TYR A 119 5.00 6.99 -6.45
N GLY A 120 4.02 7.88 -6.55
CA GLY A 120 3.34 8.20 -7.81
C GLY A 120 4.32 8.75 -8.85
N GLN A 121 5.20 9.69 -8.48
CA GLN A 121 6.22 10.23 -9.37
C GLN A 121 7.28 9.19 -9.76
N MET A 122 7.74 8.39 -8.78
CA MET A 122 8.74 7.34 -9.02
C MET A 122 8.21 6.27 -9.98
N LEU A 123 6.95 5.84 -9.82
CA LEU A 123 6.32 4.87 -10.72
C LEU A 123 6.04 5.45 -12.11
N GLN A 124 5.70 6.73 -12.23
CA GLN A 124 5.53 7.40 -13.54
C GLN A 124 6.86 7.56 -14.30
N SER A 125 7.98 7.62 -13.57
CA SER A 125 9.31 7.84 -14.15
C SER A 125 10.04 6.54 -14.52
N ALA A 126 9.55 5.39 -14.04
CA ALA A 126 10.04 4.08 -14.46
C ALA A 126 9.60 3.78 -15.92
N LYS A 127 10.53 3.32 -16.76
CA LYS A 127 10.24 2.94 -18.17
C LYS A 127 9.82 1.45 -18.24
N ASN A 128 9.51 0.97 -19.45
CA ASN A 128 9.14 -0.40 -19.82
C ASN A 128 10.15 -0.84 -20.92
N PRO A 129 10.51 -2.13 -21.17
CA PRO A 129 10.14 -3.38 -20.51
C PRO A 129 11.29 -4.41 -20.27
N GLU A 130 10.90 -5.53 -19.63
CA GLU A 130 11.47 -6.90 -19.57
C GLU A 130 12.78 -7.17 -18.80
N TYR A 131 12.73 -7.99 -17.73
CA TYR A 131 13.81 -8.94 -17.38
C TYR A 131 13.42 -10.00 -16.32
N GLU A 132 14.12 -11.14 -16.39
CA GLU A 132 14.10 -12.27 -15.46
C GLU A 132 14.67 -11.92 -14.06
N LEU A 133 13.92 -12.27 -13.01
CA LEU A 133 14.28 -12.04 -11.61
C LEU A 133 15.01 -13.26 -11.02
N ASN A 134 16.25 -13.05 -10.58
CA ASN A 134 17.00 -14.01 -9.77
C ASN A 134 16.54 -13.95 -8.31
N ASP A 135 16.01 -15.09 -7.85
CA ASP A 135 15.44 -15.34 -6.53
C ASP A 135 16.52 -15.36 -5.45
N ARG A 136 16.62 -14.32 -4.59
CA ARG A 136 17.14 -14.45 -3.21
C ARG A 136 16.52 -13.43 -2.25
N CYS A 137 15.54 -13.92 -1.51
CA CYS A 137 15.35 -13.68 -0.09
C CYS A 137 15.50 -15.07 0.53
#